data_AF-A0A5J5CYM4-F1
#
_entry.id   AF-A0A5J5CYM4-F1
#
_cell.length_a   1.000
_cell.length_b   1.000
_cell.length_c   1.000
_cell.angle_alpha   90.00
_cell.angle_beta   90.00
_cell.angle_gamma   90.00
#
_symmetry.space_group_name_H-M   'P 1'
#
loop_
_entity.id
_entity.type
_entity.pdbx_description
1 polymer ?
#
loop_
_entity_poly.entity_id
_entity_poly.type
_entity_poly.pdbx_seq_one_letter_code
_entity_poly.pdbx_strand_id
1 'polypeptide(L)'
;MKANKYLVMILNPAFMRYVHYMWLEKKGYYPSTGFLALVLSLHICDEVSVFGYGADSDGNWSHYWQQLANKKIKTGSHPGKTEYSIIQELDEQHKVKFYKGF
;
A
#
# COMPACT_ATOMS: atom_id res chain seq x y z
N MET A 1 11.16 -7.58 -22.50
CA MET A 1 11.37 -8.20 -21.17
C MET A 1 11.52 -9.70 -21.35
N LYS A 2 12.53 -10.32 -20.73
CA LYS A 2 12.62 -11.79 -20.58
C LYS A 2 12.43 -12.10 -19.10
N ALA A 3 11.22 -12.51 -18.71
CA ALA A 3 10.94 -13.00 -17.38
C ALA A 3 10.96 -14.54 -17.40
N ASN A 4 11.47 -15.17 -16.33
CA ASN A 4 11.43 -16.61 -16.18
C ASN A 4 10.04 -17.04 -15.68
N LYS A 5 9.29 -17.83 -16.47
CA LYS A 5 7.93 -18.28 -16.11
C LYS A 5 7.83 -19.01 -14.77
N TYR A 6 8.91 -19.63 -14.30
CA TYR A 6 8.96 -20.34 -13.02
C TYR A 6 9.16 -19.41 -11.81
N LEU A 7 9.49 -18.13 -12.05
CA LEU A 7 9.65 -17.10 -11.04
C LEU A 7 8.50 -16.07 -11.07
N VAL A 8 7.45 -16.35 -11.85
CA VAL A 8 6.26 -15.50 -11.94
C VAL A 8 5.16 -16.08 -11.07
N MET A 9 4.59 -15.23 -10.22
CA MET A 9 3.40 -15.54 -9.42
C MET A 9 2.25 -14.66 -9.86
N ILE A 10 1.02 -15.18 -9.75
CA ILE A 10 -0.20 -14.46 -10.09
C ILE A 10 -1.02 -14.23 -8.82
N LEU A 11 -1.31 -12.97 -8.53
CA LEU A 11 -2.20 -12.61 -7.44
C LEU A 11 -3.65 -12.91 -7.84
N ASN A 12 -4.38 -13.66 -7.01
CA ASN A 12 -5.76 -14.05 -7.29
C ASN A 12 -6.68 -12.80 -7.36
N PRO A 13 -7.45 -12.58 -8.45
CA PRO A 13 -8.39 -11.47 -8.55
C PRO A 13 -9.44 -11.42 -7.44
N ALA A 14 -9.84 -12.57 -6.89
CA ALA A 14 -10.74 -12.62 -5.74
C ALA A 14 -10.12 -12.01 -4.48
N PHE A 15 -8.80 -12.15 -4.30
CA PHE A 15 -8.07 -11.50 -3.21
C PHE A 15 -8.07 -9.97 -3.39
N MET A 16 -7.84 -9.47 -4.61
CA MET A 16 -7.93 -8.03 -4.89
C MET A 16 -9.32 -7.46 -4.55
N ARG A 17 -10.39 -8.20 -4.91
CA ARG A 17 -11.77 -7.83 -4.56
C ARG A 17 -11.99 -7.86 -3.04
N TYR A 18 -11.47 -8.88 -2.35
CA TYR A 18 -11.53 -8.98 -0.90
C TYR A 18 -10.87 -7.77 -0.22
N VAL A 19 -9.67 -7.37 -0.66
CA VAL A 19 -9.00 -6.17 -0.12
C VAL A 19 -9.85 -4.93 -0.34
N HIS A 20 -10.39 -4.74 -1.55
CA HIS A 20 -11.22 -3.58 -1.84
C HIS A 20 -12.50 -3.53 -0.99
N TYR A 21 -13.17 -4.67 -0.79
CA TYR A 21 -14.47 -4.72 -0.12
C TYR A 21 -14.33 -4.74 1.40
N MET A 22 -13.42 -5.56 1.93
CA MET A 22 -13.32 -5.82 3.37
C MET A 22 -12.37 -4.86 4.08
N TRP A 23 -11.31 -4.42 3.43
CA TRP A 23 -10.34 -3.50 4.04
C TRP A 23 -10.66 -2.06 3.71
N LEU A 24 -11.07 -1.76 2.47
CA LEU A 24 -11.33 -0.39 2.04
C LEU A 24 -12.81 -0.01 2.01
N GLU A 25 -13.73 -0.91 2.34
CA GLU A 25 -15.18 -0.67 2.28
C GLU A 25 -15.64 -0.08 0.93
N LYS A 26 -15.00 -0.51 -0.17
CA LYS A 26 -15.20 0.01 -1.53
C LYS A 26 -14.84 1.49 -1.73
N LYS A 27 -14.09 2.12 -0.83
CA LYS A 27 -13.58 3.48 -1.03
C LYS A 27 -12.57 3.50 -2.19
N GLY A 28 -12.63 4.55 -3.01
CA GLY A 28 -11.87 4.66 -4.26
C GLY A 28 -12.23 3.60 -5.30
N TYR A 29 -11.59 3.64 -6.46
CA TYR A 29 -11.91 2.70 -7.55
C TYR A 29 -11.35 1.30 -7.31
N TYR A 30 -10.16 1.21 -6.70
CA TYR A 30 -9.46 -0.03 -6.36
C TYR A 30 -8.31 0.27 -5.38
N PRO A 31 -7.79 -0.73 -4.63
CA PRO A 31 -6.64 -0.55 -3.75
C PRO A 31 -5.37 -0.24 -4.53
N SER A 32 -4.45 0.53 -3.94
CA SER A 32 -3.13 0.72 -4.51
C SER A 32 -2.34 -0.59 -4.52
N THR A 33 -1.35 -0.69 -5.42
CA THR A 33 -0.44 -1.85 -5.46
C THR A 33 0.29 -2.04 -4.12
N GLY A 34 0.66 -0.95 -3.45
CA GLY A 34 1.28 -1.00 -2.12
C GLY A 34 0.33 -1.60 -1.09
N PHE A 35 -0.92 -1.15 -1.04
CA PHE A 35 -1.88 -1.68 -0.09
C PHE A 35 -2.22 -3.16 -0.33
N LEU A 36 -2.31 -3.60 -1.60
CA LEU A 36 -2.42 -5.03 -1.93
C LEU A 36 -1.22 -5.83 -1.42
N ALA A 37 0.00 -5.31 -1.59
CA ALA A 37 1.22 -5.97 -1.11
C ALA A 37 1.25 -6.08 0.42
N LEU A 38 0.81 -5.05 1.13
CA LEU A 38 0.68 -5.08 2.59
C LEU A 38 -0.30 -6.16 3.05
N VAL A 39 -1.54 -6.14 2.54
CA VAL A 39 -2.55 -7.11 2.98
C VAL A 39 -2.16 -8.53 2.59
N LEU A 40 -1.51 -8.72 1.44
CA LEU A 40 -0.93 -10.02 1.06
C LEU A 40 0.12 -10.47 2.08
N SER A 41 1.03 -9.57 2.48
CA SER A 41 2.08 -9.87 3.47
C SER A 41 1.48 -10.31 4.80
N LEU A 42 0.39 -9.67 5.25
CA LEU A 42 -0.35 -10.08 6.46
C LEU A 42 -0.95 -11.49 6.37
N HIS A 43 -1.17 -12.04 5.17
CA HIS A 43 -1.72 -13.39 5.00
C HIS A 43 -0.63 -14.48 4.89
N ILE A 44 0.61 -14.10 4.58
CA ILE A 44 1.68 -15.06 4.25
C ILE A 44 2.91 -14.97 5.15
N CYS A 45 3.00 -13.94 6.00
CA CYS A 45 4.11 -13.72 6.93
C CYS A 45 3.59 -13.72 8.38
N ASP A 46 4.43 -14.16 9.30
CA ASP A 46 4.15 -14.07 10.74
C ASP A 46 4.38 -12.66 11.30
N GLU A 47 5.35 -11.93 10.75
CA GLU A 47 5.69 -10.56 11.13
C GLU A 47 5.86 -9.67 9.90
N VAL A 48 5.38 -8.43 9.97
CA VAL A 48 5.43 -7.48 8.85
C VAL A 48 5.95 -6.12 9.33
N SER A 49 7.00 -5.64 8.67
CA SER A 49 7.53 -4.28 8.83
C SER A 49 7.24 -3.45 7.58
N VAL A 50 6.74 -2.23 7.75
CA VAL A 50 6.23 -1.38 6.67
C VAL A 50 7.10 -0.14 6.54
N PHE A 51 7.60 0.14 5.33
CA PHE A 51 8.47 1.28 5.01
C PHE A 51 8.02 1.97 3.72
N GLY A 52 8.16 3.30 3.64
CA GLY A 52 7.91 4.06 2.41
C GLY A 52 6.43 4.21 2.04
N TYR A 53 5.54 4.13 3.03
CA TYR A 53 4.11 4.40 2.87
C TYR A 53 3.76 5.77 3.45
N GLY A 54 2.87 6.49 2.75
CA GLY A 54 2.39 7.80 3.17
C GLY A 54 3.05 8.97 2.46
N ALA A 55 2.68 10.16 2.90
CA ALA A 55 3.31 11.40 2.48
C ALA A 55 4.58 11.68 3.28
N ASP A 56 5.47 12.50 2.71
CA ASP A 56 6.57 13.11 3.47
C ASP A 56 6.05 14.11 4.52
N SER A 57 6.96 14.67 5.34
CA SER A 57 6.64 15.67 6.38
C SER A 57 5.92 16.91 5.85
N ASP A 58 6.10 17.25 4.58
CA ASP A 58 5.48 18.37 3.89
C ASP A 58 4.12 18.01 3.27
N GLY A 59 3.68 16.75 3.40
CA GLY A 59 2.43 16.24 2.85
C GLY A 59 2.50 15.91 1.35
N ASN A 60 3.69 15.80 0.76
CA ASN A 60 3.88 15.40 -0.64
C ASN A 60 3.82 13.88 -0.79
N TRP A 61 3.11 13.43 -1.82
CA TRP A 61 2.98 12.03 -2.18
C TRP A 61 3.89 11.74 -3.37
N SER A 62 5.14 11.41 -3.09
CA SER A 62 6.20 11.30 -4.09
C SER A 62 6.96 9.98 -3.98
N HIS A 63 7.72 9.67 -5.02
CA HIS A 63 8.71 8.60 -4.94
C HIS A 63 10.00 9.13 -4.30
N TYR A 64 10.66 8.30 -3.48
CA TYR A 64 11.89 8.67 -2.78
C TYR A 64 13.08 9.01 -3.70
N TRP A 65 13.03 8.61 -4.97
CA TRP A 65 14.12 8.79 -5.94
C TRP A 65 13.90 9.93 -6.93
N GLN A 66 12.78 10.65 -6.87
CA GLN A 66 12.46 11.67 -7.87
C GLN A 66 11.94 12.97 -7.24
N GLN A 67 12.34 14.09 -7.83
CA GLN A 67 11.72 15.37 -7.51
C GLN A 67 10.40 15.50 -8.28
N LEU A 68 9.29 15.72 -7.57
CA LEU A 68 8.01 15.97 -8.22
C LEU A 68 7.98 17.35 -8.86
N ALA A 69 7.79 17.40 -10.18
CA ALA A 69 7.52 18.64 -10.90
C ALA A 69 6.17 19.26 -10.50
N ASN A 70 5.19 18.43 -10.07
CA ASN A 70 3.87 18.88 -9.63
C ASN A 70 3.44 18.22 -8.32
N LYS A 71 3.57 18.96 -7.21
CA LYS A 71 3.18 18.53 -5.86
C LYS A 71 1.67 18.41 -5.63
N LYS A 72 0.82 18.78 -6.61
CA LYS A 72 -0.64 18.58 -6.53
C LYS A 72 -1.07 17.15 -6.83
N ILE A 73 -0.20 16.35 -7.44
CA ILE A 73 -0.47 14.94 -7.70
C ILE A 73 -0.38 14.19 -6.37
N LYS A 74 -1.47 13.50 -6.01
CA LYS A 74 -1.54 12.65 -4.81
C LYS A 74 -1.73 11.19 -5.22
N THR A 75 -2.77 10.54 -4.69
CA THR A 75 -2.92 9.08 -4.74
C THR A 75 -3.76 8.59 -5.93
N GLY A 76 -4.19 9.51 -6.81
CA GLY A 76 -4.96 9.17 -8.01
C GLY A 76 -6.28 8.47 -7.71
N SER A 77 -6.49 7.31 -8.33
CA SER A 77 -7.74 6.54 -8.28
C SER A 77 -7.95 5.70 -7.00
N HIS A 78 -6.92 5.58 -6.15
CA HIS A 78 -7.00 4.83 -4.89
C HIS A 78 -7.19 5.77 -3.69
N PRO A 79 -7.86 5.31 -2.63
CA PRO A 79 -8.13 6.13 -1.46
C PRO A 79 -6.91 6.19 -0.53
N GLY A 80 -5.78 6.75 -0.97
CA GLY A 80 -4.51 6.60 -0.25
C GLY A 80 -4.48 7.18 1.17
N LYS A 81 -5.35 8.15 1.51
CA LYS A 81 -5.56 8.57 2.90
C LYS A 81 -6.17 7.46 3.77
N THR A 82 -7.15 6.74 3.25
CA THR A 82 -7.79 5.59 3.92
C THR A 82 -6.81 4.44 4.06
N GLU A 83 -6.05 4.15 3.00
CA GLU A 83 -4.99 3.13 3.07
C GLU A 83 -3.97 3.47 4.16
N TYR A 84 -3.48 4.72 4.19
CA TYR A 84 -2.53 5.17 5.20
C TYR A 84 -3.10 5.09 6.63
N SER A 85 -4.35 5.50 6.85
CA SER A 85 -4.96 5.42 8.19
C SER A 85 -5.08 3.98 8.69
N ILE A 86 -5.37 3.02 7.80
CA ILE A 86 -5.40 1.60 8.17
C ILE A 86 -4.01 1.11 8.58
N ILE A 87 -2.94 1.55 7.90
CA ILE A 87 -1.56 1.19 8.27
C ILE A 87 -1.23 1.72 9.67
N GLN A 88 -1.65 2.94 10.00
CA GLN A 88 -1.47 3.52 11.33
C GLN A 88 -2.22 2.71 12.39
N GLU A 89 -3.47 2.34 12.12
CA GLU A 89 -4.27 1.52 13.03
C GLU A 89 -3.64 0.14 13.26
N LEU A 90 -3.12 -0.50 12.20
CA LEU A 90 -2.42 -1.78 12.30
C LEU A 90 -1.16 -1.70 13.17
N ASP A 91 -0.42 -0.58 13.11
CA ASP A 91 0.76 -0.34 13.96
C ASP A 91 0.35 -0.10 15.42
N GLU A 92 -0.71 0.68 15.66
CA GLU A 92 -1.29 0.90 16.99
C GLU A 92 -1.79 -0.40 17.63
N GLN A 93 -2.31 -1.33 16.82
CA GLN A 93 -2.74 -2.67 17.25
C GLN A 93 -1.59 -3.69 17.32
N HIS A 94 -0.35 -3.28 17.07
CA HIS A 94 0.84 -4.15 17.02
C HIS A 94 0.72 -5.32 16.04
N LYS A 95 -0.06 -5.16 14.96
CA LYS A 95 -0.19 -6.14 13.87
C LYS A 95 0.92 -5.99 12.83
N VAL A 96 1.44 -4.78 12.70
CA VAL A 96 2.62 -4.48 11.89
C VAL A 96 3.55 -3.57 12.68
N LYS A 97 4.79 -3.43 12.22
CA LYS A 97 5.69 -2.36 12.68
C LYS A 97 5.83 -1.32 11.58
N PHE A 98 5.31 -0.12 11.79
CA PHE A 98 5.30 0.92 10.77
C PHE A 98 6.38 1.98 10.97
N TYR A 99 7.24 2.13 9.96
CA TYR A 99 8.29 3.14 9.92
C TYR A 99 7.85 4.30 9.02
N LYS A 100 7.44 5.40 9.65
CA LYS A 100 6.88 6.59 8.97
C LYS A 100 7.89 7.37 8.11
N GLY A 101 9.19 7.10 8.25
CA GLY A 101 10.24 7.88 7.59
C GLY A 101 10.49 9.21 8.29
N PHE A 102 11.16 10.13 7.58
CA PHE A 102 11.53 11.47 8.01
C PHE A 102 10.85 12.50 7.10
#